data_AF-A0A1B8ZQ85-F1
#
_entry.id   AF-A0A1B8ZQ85-F1
#
_cell.length_a   1.000
_cell.length_b   1.000
_cell.length_c   1.000
_cell.angle_alpha   90.00
_cell.angle_beta   90.00
_cell.angle_gamma   90.00
#
_symmetry.space_group_name_H-M   'P 1'
#
loop_
_entity.id
_entity.type
_entity.pdbx_description
1 polymer ?
#
loop_
_entity_poly.entity_id
_entity_poly.type
_entity_poly.pdbx_seq_one_letter_code
_entity_poly.pdbx_strand_id
1 'polypeptide(L)'
;MLSGKAKTDFEQWLKDEIIFHPEGGFDKLADKFQDTLIIEWLDSINIFLIPWKGICSIYPWQYKINENIYCGIPNRFETRQQALEKGISRAIEIYNM
;
A
#
# COMPACT_ATOMS: atom_id res chain seq x y z
N MET A 1 8.16 5.49 2.39
CA MET A 1 7.50 6.79 2.10
C MET A 1 7.32 6.91 0.60
N LEU A 2 6.16 7.41 0.13
CA LEU A 2 5.88 7.59 -1.31
C LEU A 2 6.80 8.65 -1.92
N SER A 3 7.21 8.45 -3.18
CA SER A 3 8.10 9.37 -3.88
C SER A 3 7.82 9.37 -5.40
N GLY A 4 8.34 10.38 -6.09
CA GLY A 4 8.21 10.50 -7.56
C GLY A 4 6.74 10.57 -8.00
N LYS A 5 6.44 9.96 -9.16
CA LYS A 5 5.10 9.96 -9.75
C LYS A 5 4.06 9.28 -8.84
N ALA A 6 4.45 8.23 -8.11
CA ALA A 6 3.58 7.58 -7.13
C ALA A 6 3.09 8.53 -6.04
N LYS A 7 3.92 9.48 -5.59
CA LYS A 7 3.50 10.53 -4.65
C LYS A 7 2.49 11.48 -5.28
N THR A 8 2.75 11.95 -6.50
CA THR A 8 1.85 12.87 -7.22
C THR A 8 0.48 12.25 -7.46
N ASP A 9 0.44 10.99 -7.90
CA ASP A 9 -0.82 10.28 -8.16
C ASP A 9 -1.57 9.97 -6.86
N PHE A 10 -0.86 9.64 -5.78
CA PHE A 10 -1.47 9.51 -4.46
C PHE A 10 -2.07 10.84 -3.96
N GLU A 11 -1.36 11.96 -4.11
CA GLU A 11 -1.87 13.28 -3.72
C GLU A 11 -3.08 13.70 -4.57
N GLN A 12 -3.13 13.31 -5.83
CA GLN A 12 -4.29 13.54 -6.69
C GLN A 12 -5.46 12.65 -6.28
N TRP A 13 -5.22 11.36 -6.06
CA TRP A 13 -6.23 10.42 -5.55
C TRP A 13 -6.83 10.88 -4.22
N LEU A 14 -6.01 11.41 -3.30
CA LEU A 14 -6.50 11.98 -2.04
C LEU A 14 -7.51 13.10 -2.28
N LYS A 15 -7.26 13.98 -3.25
CA LYS A 15 -8.16 15.10 -3.60
C LYS A 15 -9.46 14.63 -4.23
N ASP A 16 -9.37 13.60 -5.06
CA ASP A 16 -10.49 13.12 -5.85
C ASP A 16 -11.43 12.23 -5.03
N GLU A 17 -10.88 11.37 -4.16
CA GLU A 17 -11.64 10.33 -3.45
C GLU A 17 -11.95 10.66 -1.98
N ILE A 18 -11.10 11.45 -1.31
CA ILE A 18 -11.28 11.73 0.13
C ILE A 18 -11.99 13.06 0.33
N ILE A 19 -13.25 13.03 0.73
CA ILE A 19 -14.07 14.25 0.92
C ILE A 19 -13.50 15.11 2.08
N PHE A 20 -13.06 14.47 3.16
CA PHE A 20 -12.55 15.17 4.35
C PHE A 20 -11.03 15.22 4.37
N HIS A 21 -10.50 16.39 4.03
CA HIS A 21 -9.08 16.65 4.09
C HIS A 21 -8.71 17.19 5.48
N PRO A 22 -7.70 16.61 6.16
CA PRO A 22 -7.20 17.19 7.39
C PRO A 22 -6.63 18.58 7.09
N GLU A 23 -6.99 19.59 7.90
CA GLU A 23 -6.48 20.97 7.77
C GLU A 23 -4.95 21.04 7.82
N GLY A 24 -4.33 20.03 8.45
CA GLY A 24 -2.89 19.87 8.56
C GLY A 24 -2.18 19.26 7.34
N GLY A 25 -2.91 18.72 6.38
CA GLY A 25 -2.37 17.86 5.33
C GLY A 25 -2.07 16.43 5.79
N PHE A 26 -1.77 15.56 4.84
CA PHE A 26 -1.50 14.14 5.04
C PHE A 26 -0.41 13.88 6.09
N ASP A 27 0.71 14.62 6.01
CA ASP A 27 1.88 14.42 6.88
C ASP A 27 1.64 14.76 8.36
N LYS A 28 0.51 15.42 8.69
CA LYS A 28 0.13 15.73 10.09
C LYS A 28 -0.83 14.72 10.71
N LEU A 29 -1.30 13.73 9.94
CA LEU A 29 -2.09 12.64 10.47
C LEU A 29 -1.23 11.73 11.34
N ALA A 30 -1.82 11.05 12.32
CA ALA A 30 -1.11 9.99 13.03
C ALA A 30 -0.76 8.84 12.07
N ASP A 31 0.38 8.18 12.29
CA ASP A 31 0.94 7.15 11.39
C ASP A 31 -0.10 6.11 10.95
N LYS A 32 -0.95 5.63 11.86
CA LYS A 32 -2.00 4.66 11.53
C LYS A 32 -3.02 5.16 10.50
N PHE A 33 -3.37 6.45 10.54
CA PHE A 33 -4.26 7.05 9.55
C PHE A 33 -3.55 7.23 8.22
N GLN A 34 -2.27 7.62 8.25
CA GLN A 34 -1.45 7.69 7.03
C GLN A 34 -1.35 6.32 6.35
N ASP A 35 -1.01 5.28 7.11
CA ASP A 35 -0.93 3.90 6.61
C ASP A 35 -2.26 3.44 6.02
N THR A 36 -3.38 3.77 6.68
CA THR A 36 -4.71 3.39 6.19
C THR A 36 -5.02 4.04 4.84
N LEU A 37 -4.76 5.33 4.69
CA LEU A 37 -4.98 6.04 3.42
C LEU A 37 -4.09 5.51 2.29
N ILE A 38 -2.83 5.18 2.60
CA ILE A 38 -1.93 4.56 1.62
C ILE A 38 -2.46 3.19 1.20
N ILE A 39 -2.98 2.38 2.13
CA ILE A 39 -3.54 1.06 1.82
C ILE A 39 -4.78 1.18 0.91
N GLU A 40 -5.70 2.09 1.20
CA GLU A 40 -6.88 2.34 0.35
C GLU A 40 -6.47 2.79 -1.05
N TRP A 41 -5.44 3.64 -1.16
CA TRP A 41 -4.89 4.03 -2.45
C TRP A 41 -4.26 2.84 -3.19
N LEU A 42 -3.45 2.02 -2.52
CA LEU A 42 -2.85 0.82 -3.11
C LEU A 42 -3.93 -0.14 -3.64
N ASP A 43 -5.02 -0.34 -2.89
CA ASP A 43 -6.15 -1.16 -3.32
C ASP A 43 -6.82 -0.58 -4.59
N SER A 44 -6.94 0.75 -4.70
CA SER A 44 -7.50 1.43 -5.88
C SER A 44 -6.69 1.21 -7.18
N ILE A 45 -5.38 0.97 -7.04
CA ILE A 45 -4.47 0.65 -8.16
C ILE A 45 -4.16 -0.86 -8.25
N ASN A 46 -5.03 -1.69 -7.67
CA ASN A 46 -4.96 -3.15 -7.68
C ASN A 46 -3.71 -3.76 -7.00
N ILE A 47 -3.15 -3.08 -5.99
CA ILE A 47 -2.09 -3.60 -5.12
C ILE A 47 -2.70 -3.90 -3.74
N PHE A 48 -3.01 -5.17 -3.49
CA PHE A 48 -3.77 -5.56 -2.30
C PHE A 48 -2.88 -6.10 -1.20
N LEU A 49 -3.05 -5.63 0.04
CA LEU A 49 -2.46 -6.26 1.23
C LEU A 49 -3.45 -7.22 1.86
N ILE A 50 -3.12 -8.52 1.91
CA ILE A 50 -4.04 -9.53 2.42
C ILE A 50 -3.39 -10.43 3.48
N PRO A 51 -4.17 -10.93 4.45
CA PRO A 51 -3.69 -11.97 5.35
C PRO A 51 -3.48 -13.28 4.58
N TRP A 52 -2.37 -13.96 4.87
CA TRP A 52 -2.11 -15.31 4.39
C TRP A 52 -2.89 -16.32 5.25
N LYS A 53 -3.76 -17.12 4.62
CA LYS A 53 -4.62 -18.11 5.30
C LYS A 53 -4.09 -19.55 5.24
N GLY A 54 -2.81 -19.76 4.92
CA GLY A 54 -2.23 -21.10 4.90
C GLY A 54 -1.91 -21.63 6.30
N ILE A 55 -2.17 -22.93 6.51
CA ILE A 55 -2.21 -23.63 7.80
C ILE A 55 -0.88 -23.60 8.60
N CYS A 56 0.26 -23.28 7.96
CA CYS A 56 1.57 -23.22 8.62
C CYS A 56 2.47 -22.13 8.02
N SER A 57 2.10 -20.86 8.13
CA SER A 57 3.01 -19.77 7.72
C SER A 57 3.46 -18.93 8.90
N ILE A 58 4.78 -18.84 9.07
CA ILE A 58 5.45 -17.87 9.93
C ILE A 58 5.25 -16.41 9.45
N TYR A 59 4.68 -16.22 8.25
CA TYR A 59 4.45 -14.93 7.62
C TYR A 59 2.94 -14.72 7.38
N PRO A 60 2.23 -14.04 8.28
CA PRO A 60 0.78 -13.91 8.22
C PRO A 60 0.30 -12.90 7.16
N TRP A 61 1.19 -12.15 6.50
CA TRP A 61 0.82 -11.12 5.53
C TRP A 61 1.43 -11.38 4.16
N GLN A 62 0.70 -11.02 3.11
CA GLN A 62 1.17 -10.99 1.73
C GLN A 62 0.59 -9.79 0.98
N TYR A 63 1.11 -9.50 -0.22
CA TYR A 63 0.44 -8.61 -1.17
C TYR A 63 0.21 -9.26 -2.53
N LYS A 64 -0.79 -8.77 -3.26
CA LYS A 64 -1.17 -9.19 -4.62
C LYS A 64 -1.15 -8.00 -5.56
N ILE A 65 -0.97 -8.24 -6.86
CA ILE A 65 -1.13 -7.23 -7.91
C ILE A 65 -2.11 -7.77 -8.94
N ASN A 66 -3.15 -7.01 -9.30
CA ASN A 66 -4.16 -7.41 -10.29
C ASN A 66 -4.72 -8.82 -9.99
N GLU A 67 -5.03 -9.09 -8.72
CA GLU A 67 -5.51 -10.38 -8.19
C GLU A 67 -4.56 -11.59 -8.34
N ASN A 68 -3.45 -11.44 -9.05
CA ASN A 68 -2.44 -12.48 -9.20
C ASN A 68 -1.56 -12.55 -7.95
N ILE A 69 -1.51 -13.74 -7.34
CA ILE A 69 -0.52 -14.06 -6.32
C ILE A 69 0.80 -14.30 -7.06
N TYR A 70 1.74 -13.36 -6.95
CA TYR A 70 3.09 -13.59 -7.43
C TYR A 70 3.78 -14.59 -6.50
N CYS A 71 3.81 -15.86 -6.89
CA CYS A 71 4.43 -16.95 -6.12
C CYS A 71 5.97 -16.96 -6.19
N GLY A 72 6.60 -16.11 -7.01
CA GLY A 72 8.04 -16.13 -7.31
C GLY A 72 8.92 -15.08 -6.60
N ILE A 73 8.34 -14.20 -5.79
CA ILE A 73 9.04 -13.15 -5.03
C ILE A 73 8.67 -13.35 -3.56
N PRO A 74 9.54 -13.08 -2.57
CA PRO A 74 9.14 -13.12 -1.17
C PRO A 74 8.07 -12.05 -0.92
N ASN A 75 6.81 -12.44 -1.15
CA ASN A 75 5.62 -11.64 -0.94
C ASN A 75 4.94 -12.06 0.36
N ARG A 76 5.72 -12.54 1.32
CA ARG A 76 5.27 -13.02 2.61
C ARG A 76 6.03 -12.26 3.69
N PHE A 77 5.30 -11.67 4.63
CA PHE A 77 5.82 -10.75 5.62
C PHE A 77 5.32 -11.12 7.02
N GLU A 78 6.15 -10.83 8.03
CA GLU A 78 5.81 -11.05 9.44
C GLU A 78 4.76 -10.06 9.91
N THR A 79 4.82 -8.83 9.41
CA THR A 79 3.95 -7.73 9.84
C THR A 79 3.24 -7.07 8.67
N ARG A 80 2.09 -6.45 8.96
CA ARG A 80 1.35 -5.62 7.98
C ARG A 80 2.20 -4.46 7.49
N GLN A 81 3.06 -3.90 8.36
CA GLN A 81 3.94 -2.79 8.02
C GLN A 81 4.95 -3.16 6.94
N GLN A 82 5.60 -4.33 7.09
CA GLN A 82 6.53 -4.84 6.06
C GLN A 82 5.83 -5.06 4.71
N ALA A 83 4.59 -5.60 4.74
CA ALA A 83 3.78 -5.76 3.54
C ALA A 83 3.44 -4.40 2.89
N LEU A 84 3.12 -3.38 3.70
CA LEU A 84 2.85 -2.01 3.26
C LEU A 84 4.08 -1.37 2.62
N GLU A 85 5.24 -1.44 3.26
CA GLU A 85 6.50 -0.92 2.70
C GLU A 85 6.81 -1.55 1.34
N LYS A 86 6.57 -2.86 1.21
CA LYS A 86 6.78 -3.55 -0.07
C LYS A 86 5.74 -3.15 -1.13
N GLY A 87 4.47 -2.98 -0.74
CA GLY A 87 3.42 -2.47 -1.60
C GLY A 87 3.75 -1.08 -2.15
N ILE A 88 4.22 -0.18 -1.27
CA ILE A 88 4.69 1.17 -1.63
C ILE A 88 5.87 1.08 -2.61
N SER A 89 6.88 0.26 -2.32
CA SER A 89 8.04 0.08 -3.21
C SER A 89 7.59 -0.37 -4.60
N ARG A 90 6.62 -1.28 -4.67
CA ARG A 90 6.14 -1.80 -5.95
C ARG A 90 5.30 -0.78 -6.71
N ALA A 91 4.49 0.02 -6.03
CA ALA A 91 3.80 1.15 -6.65
C ALA A 91 4.82 2.12 -7.27
N ILE A 92 5.85 2.51 -6.52
CA ILE A 92 6.93 3.38 -7.02
C ILE A 92 7.59 2.78 -8.26
N GLU A 93 7.90 1.49 -8.27
CA GLU A 93 8.46 0.79 -9.46
C GLU A 93 7.52 0.86 -10.66
N ILE A 94 6.22 0.56 -10.49
CA ILE A 94 5.24 0.58 -11.58
C ILE A 94 5.12 1.98 -12.19
N TYR A 95 5.18 3.02 -11.36
CA TYR A 95 4.99 4.41 -11.77
C TYR A 95 6.23 5.09 -12.33
N ASN A 96 7.43 4.61 -11.98
CA ASN A 96 8.70 5.16 -12.45
C ASN A 96 9.37 4.34 -13.57
N MET A 97 8.70 3.30 -14.08
CA MET A 97 9.05 2.65 -15.36
C MET A 97 8.60 3.53 -16.55
#